data_AF-A0AA96F6U6-F1
#
_entry.id   AF-A0AA96F6U6-F1
#
_cell.length_a   1.000
_cell.length_b   1.000
_cell.length_c   1.000
_cell.angle_alpha   90.00
_cell.angle_beta   90.00
_cell.angle_gamma   90.00
#
_symmetry.space_group_name_H-M   'P 1'
#
loop_
_entity.id
_entity.type
_entity.pdbx_description
1 polymer ?
#
loop_
_entity_poly.entity_id
_entity_poly.type
_entity_poly.pdbx_seq_one_letter_code
_entity_poly.pdbx_strand_id
1 'polypeptide(L)'
;MNIKQRIAATISVAALGAAAWAIPAMANPGYGGGPGPVQHVEVSICHATGSPGHWRYETVDDDSIVNDRHELVHNGHALHQDGRDIIPPFTTTDGYQFAGHNWTAAGQAIYANGCHIPDKPDDATGTETVSVSGACTDAMDGTYLTTTVTRAWTAEYVWSSTDGWVLGDKVYADPVSTTESSYDPACYQGGGELPITTPEAPVWHEVCGLTFNDYWEIPEVAGVEYSQTTNEDGSITVTATPTEGFAFPEDTITSWTMKDSLTACSSGGVTPPTLTVDTACAADMTLAVTYPSTPLTAWSFTVIVDGAVLTTLTDDGSEPLAYHGTVPASSLPTGSYSYSVDAVNGETTLAGVATGQLTCEGSQEPTSQAATPTTSTPTATSSPTSTPEATTKVLSAGPASAVAGTPSYTG
;
A
#
# COMPACT_ATOMS: atom_id res chain seq x y z
N MET A 1 10.46 1.33 6.65
CA MET A 1 10.12 1.43 5.22
C MET A 1 11.12 0.57 4.43
N ASN A 2 10.86 -0.74 4.33
CA ASN A 2 11.76 -1.70 3.69
C ASN A 2 10.98 -2.44 2.59
N ILE A 3 11.21 -2.03 1.34
CA ILE A 3 10.61 -2.64 0.15
C ILE A 3 11.49 -3.83 -0.24
N LYS A 4 11.17 -5.01 0.31
CA LYS A 4 11.53 -6.30 -0.32
C LYS A 4 10.32 -6.79 -1.11
N GLN A 5 9.99 -6.07 -2.19
CA GLN A 5 9.11 -6.61 -3.23
C GLN A 5 9.87 -7.74 -3.93
N ARG A 6 9.48 -8.98 -3.63
CA ARG A 6 9.73 -10.11 -4.50
C ARG A 6 8.94 -9.86 -5.79
N ILE A 7 9.59 -9.23 -6.76
CA ILE A 7 9.13 -9.24 -8.14
C ILE A 7 9.36 -10.67 -8.65
N ALA A 8 8.40 -11.55 -8.38
CA ALA A 8 8.21 -12.73 -9.19
C ALA A 8 7.77 -12.22 -10.57
N ALA A 9 8.75 -12.02 -11.46
CA ALA A 9 8.49 -11.83 -12.88
C ALA A 9 7.84 -13.12 -13.38
N THR A 10 6.52 -13.14 -13.28
CA THR A 10 5.68 -14.20 -13.82
C THR A 10 5.75 -13.97 -15.32
N ILE A 11 6.63 -14.72 -15.99
CA ILE A 11 6.66 -14.80 -17.45
C ILE A 11 5.30 -15.35 -17.85
N SER A 12 4.37 -14.44 -18.12
CA SER A 12 3.08 -14.74 -18.70
C SER A 12 3.38 -15.13 -20.13
N VAL A 13 3.50 -16.44 -20.36
CA VAL A 13 3.38 -16.99 -21.71
C VAL A 13 1.99 -16.60 -22.18
N ALA A 14 1.92 -15.55 -22.99
CA ALA A 14 0.70 -15.19 -23.70
C ALA A 14 0.40 -16.35 -24.65
N ALA A 15 -0.44 -17.27 -24.19
CA ALA A 15 -1.10 -18.23 -25.06
C ALA A 15 -1.92 -17.43 -26.05
N LEU A 16 -1.37 -17.23 -27.25
CA LEU A 16 -2.10 -16.69 -28.38
C LEU A 16 -3.33 -17.58 -28.59
N GLY A 17 -4.50 -16.98 -28.37
CA GLY A 17 -5.78 -17.65 -28.40
C GLY A 17 -6.02 -18.32 -29.76
N ALA A 18 -6.40 -19.58 -29.71
CA ALA A 18 -6.93 -20.30 -30.85
C ALA A 18 -8.19 -19.59 -31.35
N ALA A 19 -8.07 -18.90 -32.50
CA ALA A 19 -9.22 -18.42 -33.24
C ALA A 19 -9.95 -19.64 -33.82
N ALA A 20 -11.08 -20.00 -33.20
CA ALA A 20 -11.99 -21.01 -33.69
C ALA A 20 -12.66 -20.50 -34.97
N TRP A 21 -12.25 -21.03 -36.13
CA TRP A 21 -12.96 -20.84 -37.38
C TRP A 21 -14.19 -21.75 -37.38
N ALA A 22 -15.39 -21.15 -37.33
CA ALA A 22 -16.65 -21.85 -37.48
C ALA A 22 -16.87 -22.20 -38.96
N ILE A 23 -16.97 -23.49 -39.28
CA ILE A 23 -17.39 -23.96 -40.60
C ILE A 23 -18.93 -24.07 -40.60
N PRO A 24 -19.66 -23.39 -41.51
CA PRO A 24 -21.07 -23.68 -41.69
C PRO A 24 -21.24 -25.01 -42.43
N ALA A 25 -21.93 -25.95 -41.78
CA ALA A 25 -22.44 -27.16 -42.43
C ALA A 25 -23.53 -26.78 -43.44
N MET A 26 -23.34 -27.14 -44.71
CA MET A 26 -24.37 -27.02 -45.74
C MET A 26 -24.92 -28.38 -46.12
N ALA A 27 -26.25 -28.45 -46.16
CA ALA A 27 -27.03 -29.64 -46.41
C ALA A 27 -26.97 -30.09 -47.89
N ASN A 28 -26.88 -31.40 -48.06
CA ASN A 28 -27.08 -32.13 -49.30
C ASN A 28 -28.55 -32.08 -49.75
N PRO A 29 -28.82 -31.79 -51.04
CA PRO A 29 -29.79 -32.63 -51.73
C PRO A 29 -29.41 -32.95 -53.18
N GLY A 30 -29.67 -34.19 -53.59
CA GLY A 30 -30.07 -34.50 -54.96
C GLY A 30 -29.11 -35.37 -55.76
N TYR A 31 -29.21 -36.68 -55.54
CA TYR A 31 -28.63 -37.72 -56.39
C TYR A 31 -29.35 -37.74 -57.74
N GLY A 32 -28.67 -37.29 -58.80
CA GLY A 32 -29.24 -37.15 -60.15
C GLY A 32 -28.23 -37.32 -61.28
N GLY A 33 -27.74 -38.55 -61.47
CA GLY A 33 -27.55 -39.19 -62.77
C GLY A 33 -26.71 -38.51 -63.86
N GLY A 34 -25.39 -38.53 -63.70
CA GLY A 34 -24.36 -38.37 -64.73
C GLY A 34 -23.00 -38.31 -64.04
N PRO A 35 -21.87 -38.80 -64.61
CA PRO A 35 -20.55 -38.49 -64.05
C PRO A 35 -20.32 -36.99 -64.28
N GLY A 36 -20.91 -36.18 -63.41
CA GLY A 36 -20.61 -34.77 -63.30
C GLY A 36 -19.13 -34.61 -62.99
N PRO A 37 -18.55 -33.42 -63.27
CA PRO A 37 -17.20 -33.13 -62.83
C PRO A 37 -17.08 -33.50 -61.36
N VAL A 38 -16.12 -34.36 -61.04
CA VAL A 38 -15.80 -34.73 -59.66
C VAL A 38 -15.53 -33.41 -58.96
N GLN A 39 -16.27 -33.13 -57.89
CA GLN A 39 -16.00 -31.93 -57.12
C GLN A 39 -14.76 -32.20 -56.30
N HIS A 40 -13.69 -31.48 -56.60
CA HIS A 40 -12.45 -31.50 -55.83
C HIS A 40 -12.46 -30.35 -54.83
N VAL A 41 -11.74 -30.53 -53.72
CA VAL A 41 -11.55 -29.49 -52.71
C VAL A 41 -10.30 -28.69 -53.07
N GLU A 42 -10.47 -27.39 -53.29
CA GLU A 42 -9.31 -26.50 -53.44
C GLU A 42 -8.66 -26.27 -52.06
N VAL A 43 -7.37 -26.61 -51.96
CA VAL A 43 -6.55 -26.46 -50.75
C VAL A 43 -5.49 -25.39 -50.99
N SER A 44 -5.49 -24.36 -50.14
CA SER A 44 -4.42 -23.37 -50.12
C SER A 44 -3.21 -23.90 -49.37
N ILE A 45 -2.02 -23.77 -49.97
CA ILE A 45 -0.76 -24.28 -49.43
C ILE A 45 0.34 -23.23 -49.52
N CYS A 46 1.39 -23.42 -48.72
CA CYS A 46 2.68 -22.77 -48.96
C CYS A 46 3.61 -23.76 -49.63
N HIS A 47 3.83 -23.56 -50.92
CA HIS A 47 4.61 -24.45 -51.75
C HIS A 47 6.08 -24.01 -51.82
N ALA A 48 7.01 -24.90 -51.49
CA ALA A 48 8.43 -24.60 -51.43
C ALA A 48 9.01 -24.33 -52.83
N THR A 49 9.79 -23.26 -52.99
CA THR A 49 10.32 -22.83 -54.30
C THR A 49 11.70 -23.41 -54.66
N GLY A 50 12.12 -24.46 -53.97
CA GLY A 50 13.43 -25.12 -54.16
C GLY A 50 14.57 -24.50 -53.35
N SER A 51 14.51 -23.20 -53.05
CA SER A 51 15.42 -22.56 -52.10
C SER A 51 14.95 -22.76 -50.65
N PRO A 52 15.82 -23.15 -49.70
CA PRO A 52 15.46 -23.25 -48.29
C PRO A 52 14.89 -21.93 -47.75
N GLY A 53 13.77 -21.99 -47.02
CA GLY A 53 13.17 -20.79 -46.41
C GLY A 53 12.27 -19.96 -47.32
N HIS A 54 12.00 -20.42 -48.55
CA HIS A 54 11.17 -19.70 -49.51
C HIS A 54 9.97 -20.53 -49.95
N TRP A 55 8.78 -19.99 -49.73
CA TRP A 55 7.52 -20.57 -50.18
C TRP A 55 6.75 -19.56 -51.01
N ARG A 56 5.89 -20.07 -51.88
CA ARG A 56 4.89 -19.29 -52.61
C ARG A 56 3.50 -19.81 -52.25
N TYR A 57 2.57 -18.89 -52.10
CA TYR A 57 1.17 -19.25 -51.87
C TYR A 57 0.58 -19.83 -53.15
N GLU A 58 -0.01 -21.02 -53.06
CA GLU A 58 -0.70 -21.69 -54.17
C GLU A 58 -2.03 -22.24 -53.69
N THR A 59 -2.99 -22.37 -54.61
CA THR A 59 -4.22 -23.12 -54.39
C THR A 59 -4.20 -24.29 -55.35
N VAL A 60 -4.33 -25.50 -54.80
CA VAL A 60 -4.17 -26.76 -55.52
C VAL A 60 -5.36 -27.66 -55.24
N ASP A 61 -5.55 -28.65 -56.11
CA ASP A 61 -6.56 -29.68 -55.96
C ASP A 61 -6.17 -30.68 -54.85
N ASP A 62 -7.11 -31.19 -54.07
CA ASP A 62 -6.82 -32.18 -53.03
C ASP A 62 -6.19 -33.47 -53.59
N ASP A 63 -6.54 -33.86 -54.82
CA ASP A 63 -5.97 -35.02 -55.51
C ASP A 63 -4.48 -34.82 -55.85
N SER A 64 -3.99 -33.57 -55.84
CA SER A 64 -2.57 -33.27 -56.01
C SER A 64 -1.75 -33.46 -54.73
N ILE A 65 -2.41 -33.70 -53.59
CA ILE A 65 -1.81 -33.88 -52.27
C ILE A 65 -1.96 -35.35 -51.83
N VAL A 66 -3.17 -35.89 -51.87
CA VAL A 66 -3.52 -37.28 -51.51
C VAL A 66 -4.29 -37.96 -52.64
N ASN A 67 -4.00 -39.23 -52.93
CA ASN A 67 -4.75 -39.97 -53.96
C ASN A 67 -6.05 -40.62 -53.39
N ASP A 68 -6.84 -41.26 -54.26
CA ASP A 68 -8.05 -42.03 -53.89
C ASP A 68 -7.83 -43.16 -52.86
N ARG A 69 -6.58 -43.52 -52.56
CA ARG A 69 -6.23 -44.50 -51.52
C ARG A 69 -5.78 -43.83 -50.21
N HIS A 70 -5.93 -42.51 -50.12
CA HIS A 70 -5.51 -41.68 -49.00
C HIS A 70 -4.00 -41.71 -48.75
N GLU A 71 -3.22 -41.99 -49.80
CA GLU A 71 -1.77 -41.99 -49.76
C GLU A 71 -1.22 -40.66 -50.33
N LEU A 72 -0.12 -40.17 -49.77
CA LEU A 72 0.58 -38.99 -50.31
C LEU A 72 1.05 -39.25 -51.74
N VAL A 73 0.74 -38.33 -52.66
CA VAL A 73 1.11 -38.47 -54.07
C VAL A 73 2.60 -38.19 -54.25
N HIS A 74 3.37 -39.20 -54.68
CA HIS A 74 4.83 -39.12 -54.85
C HIS A 74 5.32 -38.06 -55.85
N ASN A 75 4.48 -37.67 -56.82
CA ASN A 75 4.75 -36.57 -57.75
C ASN A 75 3.86 -35.34 -57.51
N GLY A 76 3.16 -35.34 -56.38
CA GLY A 76 2.30 -34.25 -55.95
C GLY A 76 3.02 -33.32 -54.98
N HIS A 77 2.30 -32.31 -54.49
CA HIS A 77 2.84 -31.27 -53.62
C HIS A 77 3.39 -31.81 -52.29
N ALA A 78 2.89 -32.95 -51.80
CA ALA A 78 3.34 -33.53 -50.54
C ALA A 78 4.79 -34.08 -50.55
N LEU A 79 5.31 -34.49 -51.72
CA LEU A 79 6.63 -35.15 -51.84
C LEU A 79 7.58 -34.47 -52.82
N HIS A 80 7.10 -33.44 -53.51
CA HIS A 80 7.92 -32.57 -54.35
C HIS A 80 8.76 -31.59 -53.49
N GLN A 81 9.95 -31.19 -53.96
CA GLN A 81 10.87 -30.26 -53.27
C GLN A 81 11.33 -30.69 -51.86
N ASP A 82 11.67 -31.97 -51.72
CA ASP A 82 12.08 -32.62 -50.46
C ASP A 82 10.97 -32.66 -49.40
N GLY A 83 9.71 -32.58 -49.84
CA GLY A 83 8.55 -32.62 -48.96
C GLY A 83 8.48 -31.44 -47.99
N ARG A 84 8.89 -30.24 -48.43
CA ARG A 84 8.94 -29.01 -47.61
C ARG A 84 7.71 -28.12 -47.72
N ASP A 85 6.71 -28.54 -48.49
CA ASP A 85 5.44 -27.83 -48.57
C ASP A 85 4.76 -27.79 -47.19
N ILE A 86 4.13 -26.67 -46.88
CA ILE A 86 3.32 -26.53 -45.66
C ILE A 86 1.86 -26.58 -46.10
N ILE A 87 1.20 -27.66 -45.67
CA ILE A 87 -0.16 -27.99 -46.09
C ILE A 87 -1.04 -28.01 -44.83
N PRO A 88 -2.07 -27.15 -44.73
CA PRO A 88 -3.00 -27.18 -43.61
C PRO A 88 -3.80 -28.49 -43.56
N PRO A 89 -4.37 -28.84 -42.41
CA PRO A 89 -5.36 -29.90 -42.32
C PRO A 89 -6.58 -29.57 -43.19
N PHE A 90 -7.12 -30.55 -43.89
CA PHE A 90 -8.35 -30.42 -44.67
C PHE A 90 -9.12 -31.75 -44.72
N THR A 91 -10.33 -31.72 -45.26
CA THR A 91 -11.12 -32.92 -45.52
C THR A 91 -11.41 -33.02 -47.01
N THR A 92 -11.05 -34.15 -47.62
CA THR A 92 -11.31 -34.44 -49.04
C THR A 92 -12.80 -34.61 -49.31
N THR A 93 -13.21 -34.60 -50.57
CA THR A 93 -14.62 -34.79 -50.96
C THR A 93 -15.19 -36.14 -50.52
N ASP A 94 -14.37 -37.19 -50.42
CA ASP A 94 -14.79 -38.52 -49.94
C ASP A 94 -14.75 -38.66 -48.40
N GLY A 95 -14.44 -37.58 -47.68
CA GLY A 95 -14.52 -37.49 -46.22
C GLY A 95 -13.26 -37.90 -45.47
N TYR A 96 -12.14 -38.15 -46.17
CA TYR A 96 -10.86 -38.41 -45.53
C TYR A 96 -10.29 -37.14 -44.91
N GLN A 97 -9.80 -37.26 -43.66
CA GLN A 97 -9.19 -36.15 -42.93
C GLN A 97 -7.68 -36.19 -43.11
N PHE A 98 -7.13 -35.22 -43.83
CA PHE A 98 -5.70 -35.01 -43.92
C PHE A 98 -5.22 -34.17 -42.74
N ALA A 99 -4.27 -34.69 -41.97
CA ALA A 99 -3.76 -34.02 -40.76
C ALA A 99 -2.87 -32.79 -41.04
N GLY A 100 -2.54 -32.54 -42.30
CA GLY A 100 -1.58 -31.52 -42.72
C GLY A 100 -0.17 -32.11 -42.94
N HIS A 101 0.65 -31.38 -43.69
CA HIS A 101 2.04 -31.72 -43.96
C HIS A 101 2.93 -30.55 -43.54
N ASN A 102 3.99 -30.83 -42.78
CA ASN A 102 4.80 -29.81 -42.08
C ASN A 102 3.96 -28.79 -41.29
N TRP A 103 2.80 -29.22 -40.77
CA TRP A 103 1.87 -28.38 -40.04
C TRP A 103 2.26 -28.20 -38.55
N THR A 104 3.54 -28.00 -38.31
CA THR A 104 4.12 -27.70 -36.99
C THR A 104 3.82 -26.26 -36.58
N ALA A 105 4.26 -25.83 -35.38
CA ALA A 105 4.11 -24.45 -34.97
C ALA A 105 4.82 -23.48 -35.94
N ALA A 106 6.01 -23.84 -36.42
CA ALA A 106 6.72 -23.09 -37.45
C ALA A 106 5.93 -23.03 -38.76
N GLY A 107 5.38 -24.16 -39.21
CA GLY A 107 4.59 -24.24 -40.45
C GLY A 107 3.33 -23.39 -40.37
N GLN A 108 2.60 -23.46 -39.26
CA GLN A 108 1.43 -22.63 -39.00
C GLN A 108 1.78 -21.14 -39.02
N ALA A 109 2.90 -20.74 -38.42
CA ALA A 109 3.36 -19.36 -38.40
C ALA A 109 3.72 -18.84 -39.80
N ILE A 110 4.43 -19.65 -40.61
CA ILE A 110 4.73 -19.31 -42.02
C ILE A 110 3.44 -19.17 -42.83
N TYR A 111 2.51 -20.12 -42.68
CA TYR A 111 1.25 -20.11 -43.41
C TYR A 111 0.40 -18.88 -43.06
N ALA A 112 0.28 -18.57 -41.77
CA ALA A 112 -0.44 -17.39 -41.28
C ALA A 112 0.21 -16.07 -41.75
N ASN A 113 1.53 -16.06 -41.96
CA ASN A 113 2.27 -14.92 -42.48
C ASN A 113 2.40 -14.93 -44.02
N GLY A 114 1.42 -15.52 -44.72
CA GLY A 114 1.34 -15.47 -46.19
C GLY A 114 2.47 -16.21 -46.90
N CYS A 115 2.92 -17.35 -46.34
CA CYS A 115 4.03 -18.15 -46.84
C CYS A 115 5.40 -17.49 -46.73
N HIS A 116 5.54 -16.54 -45.81
CA HIS A 116 6.81 -15.93 -45.43
C HIS A 116 7.19 -16.30 -43.99
N ILE A 117 8.47 -16.53 -43.73
CA ILE A 117 8.96 -16.64 -42.36
C ILE A 117 8.60 -15.34 -41.63
N PRO A 118 7.92 -15.40 -40.45
CA PRO A 118 7.63 -14.21 -39.66
C PRO A 118 8.88 -13.42 -39.35
N ASP A 119 8.74 -12.09 -39.26
CA ASP A 119 9.82 -11.23 -38.83
C ASP A 119 10.38 -11.72 -37.49
N LYS A 120 11.69 -11.61 -37.38
CA LYS A 120 12.41 -11.99 -36.17
C LYS A 120 11.96 -11.10 -35.01
N PRO A 121 11.56 -11.67 -33.86
CA PRO A 121 11.29 -10.90 -32.66
C PRO A 121 12.54 -10.16 -32.16
N ASP A 122 12.33 -9.06 -31.43
CA ASP A 122 13.41 -8.37 -30.74
C ASP A 122 14.12 -9.31 -29.74
N ASP A 123 15.42 -9.11 -29.55
CA ASP A 123 16.22 -9.89 -28.61
C ASP A 123 15.64 -9.81 -27.19
N ALA A 124 15.58 -10.96 -26.50
CA ALA A 124 15.10 -10.97 -25.14
C ALA A 124 16.22 -10.53 -24.18
N THR A 125 15.84 -9.82 -23.13
CA THR A 125 16.77 -9.39 -22.08
C THR A 125 16.19 -9.72 -20.71
N GLY A 126 17.06 -9.92 -19.72
CA GLY A 126 16.63 -10.20 -18.36
C GLY A 126 17.77 -10.13 -17.36
N THR A 127 17.46 -10.45 -16.10
CA THR A 127 18.43 -10.54 -15.02
C THR A 127 18.29 -11.87 -14.29
N GLU A 128 19.41 -12.40 -13.81
CA GLU A 128 19.48 -13.56 -12.94
C GLU A 128 20.26 -13.20 -11.68
N THR A 129 19.75 -13.65 -10.54
CA THR A 129 20.34 -13.34 -9.24
C THR A 129 20.67 -14.63 -8.51
N VAL A 130 21.90 -14.73 -8.03
CA VAL A 130 22.38 -15.85 -7.20
C VAL A 130 22.88 -15.27 -5.88
N SER A 131 22.27 -15.69 -4.78
CA SER A 131 22.75 -15.36 -3.44
C SER A 131 23.69 -16.46 -2.97
N VAL A 132 24.92 -16.07 -2.64
CA VAL A 132 25.92 -16.93 -2.03
C VAL A 132 26.04 -16.51 -0.57
N SER A 133 25.61 -17.40 0.33
CA SER A 133 25.86 -17.24 1.76
C SER A 133 27.36 -17.41 2.02
N GLY A 134 28.00 -16.37 2.55
CA GLY A 134 29.39 -16.41 2.98
C GLY A 134 29.56 -17.12 4.31
N ALA A 135 30.81 -17.40 4.68
CA ALA A 135 31.16 -17.85 6.02
C ALA A 135 30.98 -16.71 7.04
N CYS A 136 30.79 -17.07 8.31
CA CYS A 136 30.82 -16.11 9.42
C CYS A 136 32.11 -15.29 9.36
N THR A 137 32.00 -13.96 9.32
CA THR A 137 33.17 -13.10 9.15
C THR A 137 33.87 -12.79 10.45
N ASP A 138 33.14 -12.82 11.56
CA ASP A 138 33.69 -12.80 12.90
C ASP A 138 32.82 -13.72 13.78
N ALA A 139 33.46 -14.61 14.53
CA ALA A 139 32.78 -15.58 15.38
C ALA A 139 32.25 -14.94 16.69
N MET A 140 32.66 -13.70 16.98
CA MET A 140 32.36 -13.00 18.23
C MET A 140 31.16 -12.06 18.15
N ASP A 141 30.77 -11.59 16.97
CA ASP A 141 29.63 -10.67 16.79
C ASP A 141 28.41 -11.35 16.15
N GLY A 142 28.55 -12.60 15.67
CA GLY A 142 27.48 -13.33 14.99
C GLY A 142 27.18 -12.79 13.58
N THR A 143 28.06 -11.97 13.00
CA THR A 143 27.86 -11.39 11.67
C THR A 143 28.17 -12.41 10.58
N TYR A 144 27.22 -12.57 9.65
CA TYR A 144 27.41 -13.29 8.40
C TYR A 144 27.23 -12.35 7.20
N LEU A 145 28.06 -12.56 6.17
CA LEU A 145 27.94 -11.82 4.91
C LEU A 145 27.15 -12.64 3.89
N THR A 146 26.12 -12.03 3.31
CA THR A 146 25.48 -12.57 2.11
C THR A 146 25.94 -11.78 0.91
N THR A 147 26.57 -12.46 -0.06
CA THR A 147 26.92 -11.84 -1.34
C THR A 147 25.88 -12.23 -2.38
N THR A 148 25.17 -11.25 -2.89
CA THR A 148 24.22 -11.41 -3.99
C THR A 148 24.89 -10.99 -5.29
N VAL A 149 24.97 -11.91 -6.24
CA VAL A 149 25.52 -11.69 -7.58
C VAL A 149 24.36 -11.60 -8.56
N THR A 150 24.21 -10.46 -9.21
CA THR A 150 23.21 -10.24 -10.27
C THR A 150 23.90 -10.14 -11.62
N ARG A 151 23.39 -10.87 -12.61
CA ARG A 151 23.89 -10.84 -13.99
C ARG A 151 22.74 -10.47 -14.92
N ALA A 152 22.92 -9.41 -15.69
CA ALA A 152 22.06 -9.16 -16.83
C ALA A 152 22.39 -10.16 -17.95
N TRP A 153 21.40 -10.57 -18.72
CA TRP A 153 21.57 -11.41 -19.89
C TRP A 153 20.77 -10.88 -21.07
N THR A 154 21.25 -11.21 -22.26
CA THR A 154 20.60 -10.99 -23.55
C THR A 154 20.56 -12.31 -24.29
N ALA A 155 19.49 -12.61 -25.04
CA ALA A 155 19.37 -13.82 -25.82
C ALA A 155 18.66 -13.55 -27.13
N GLU A 156 19.28 -14.02 -28.21
CA GLU A 156 18.82 -13.84 -29.58
C GLU A 156 17.78 -14.92 -29.92
N TYR A 157 16.72 -14.56 -30.66
CA TYR A 157 15.80 -15.57 -31.21
C TYR A 157 16.40 -16.28 -32.43
N VAL A 158 16.31 -17.60 -32.44
CA VAL A 158 16.78 -18.49 -33.52
C VAL A 158 15.58 -19.21 -34.13
N TRP A 159 15.54 -19.30 -35.47
CA TRP A 159 14.45 -19.98 -36.16
C TRP A 159 14.61 -21.51 -36.10
N SER A 160 13.62 -22.19 -35.52
CA SER A 160 13.42 -23.64 -35.55
C SER A 160 12.38 -23.99 -36.61
N SER A 161 12.67 -24.98 -37.47
CA SER A 161 11.71 -25.47 -38.47
C SER A 161 10.52 -26.22 -37.87
N THR A 162 10.56 -26.53 -36.58
CA THR A 162 9.48 -27.20 -35.86
C THR A 162 8.70 -26.21 -35.01
N ASP A 163 9.42 -25.38 -34.25
CA ASP A 163 8.84 -24.58 -33.16
C ASP A 163 8.70 -23.09 -33.52
N GLY A 164 9.28 -22.64 -34.65
CA GLY A 164 9.33 -21.25 -35.03
C GLY A 164 10.46 -20.51 -34.33
N TRP A 165 10.27 -19.23 -33.99
CA TRP A 165 11.27 -18.47 -33.23
C TRP A 165 11.39 -18.99 -31.80
N VAL A 166 12.54 -19.59 -31.48
CA VAL A 166 12.88 -20.06 -30.13
C VAL A 166 13.98 -19.20 -29.53
N LEU A 167 13.98 -19.05 -28.22
CA LEU A 167 15.01 -18.28 -27.54
C LEU A 167 16.34 -19.05 -27.56
N GLY A 168 17.40 -18.41 -28.06
CA GLY A 168 18.75 -18.96 -28.11
C GLY A 168 19.46 -18.90 -26.76
N ASP A 169 20.76 -19.18 -26.80
CA ASP A 169 21.61 -19.16 -25.61
C ASP A 169 21.73 -17.76 -25.01
N LYS A 170 21.75 -17.70 -23.67
CA LYS A 170 21.93 -16.46 -22.92
C LYS A 170 23.40 -16.01 -22.96
N VAL A 171 23.60 -14.77 -23.39
CA VAL A 171 24.87 -14.04 -23.26
C VAL A 171 24.77 -13.14 -22.03
N TYR A 172 25.63 -13.39 -21.05
CA TYR A 172 25.64 -12.65 -19.78
C TYR A 172 26.58 -11.46 -19.83
N ALA A 173 26.12 -10.33 -19.29
CA ALA A 173 26.98 -9.19 -18.97
C ALA A 173 27.82 -9.46 -17.72
N ASP A 174 28.77 -8.55 -17.45
CA ASP A 174 29.57 -8.61 -16.22
C ASP A 174 28.66 -8.60 -14.98
N PRO A 175 28.91 -9.50 -14.01
CA PRO A 175 28.13 -9.55 -12.79
C PRO A 175 28.30 -8.30 -11.95
N VAL A 176 27.22 -7.82 -11.35
CA VAL A 176 27.24 -6.86 -10.25
C VAL A 176 27.06 -7.63 -8.95
N SER A 177 28.00 -7.49 -8.01
CA SER A 177 27.88 -8.09 -6.68
C SER A 177 27.53 -7.04 -5.63
N THR A 178 26.64 -7.40 -4.73
CA THR A 178 26.29 -6.62 -3.54
C THR A 178 26.48 -7.51 -2.32
N THR A 179 27.16 -7.00 -1.30
CA THR A 179 27.39 -7.73 -0.06
C THR A 179 26.67 -7.02 1.06
N GLU A 180 25.80 -7.74 1.75
CA GLU A 180 25.08 -7.26 2.92
C GLU A 180 25.54 -8.06 4.14
N SER A 181 25.73 -7.37 5.26
CA SER A 181 25.96 -7.99 6.57
C SER A 181 24.64 -8.17 7.28
N SER A 182 24.46 -9.33 7.90
CA SER A 182 23.31 -9.64 8.74
C SER A 182 23.76 -10.46 9.93
N TYR A 183 22.96 -10.49 10.99
CA TYR A 183 23.22 -11.30 12.17
C TYR A 183 22.65 -12.70 11.99
N ASP A 184 23.46 -13.75 12.18
CA ASP A 184 23.04 -15.14 12.26
C ASP A 184 23.45 -15.69 13.63
N PRO A 185 22.49 -16.06 14.49
CA PRO A 185 22.77 -16.66 15.79
C PRO A 185 23.68 -17.89 15.71
N ALA A 186 23.65 -18.64 14.60
CA ALA A 186 24.52 -19.80 14.40
C ALA A 186 26.00 -19.43 14.23
N CYS A 187 26.30 -18.19 13.85
CA CYS A 187 27.65 -17.66 13.74
C CYS A 187 28.22 -17.18 15.08
N TYR A 188 27.39 -17.01 16.11
CA TYR A 188 27.83 -16.57 17.43
C TYR A 188 28.44 -17.74 18.21
N GLN A 189 29.78 -17.80 18.28
CA GLN A 189 30.53 -18.83 19.02
C GLN A 189 30.98 -18.34 20.41
N GLY A 190 30.66 -17.10 20.78
CA GLY A 190 30.97 -16.55 22.09
C GLY A 190 30.05 -17.16 23.16
N GLY A 191 30.58 -17.99 24.06
CA GLY A 191 29.85 -18.50 25.22
C GLY A 191 29.50 -17.45 26.29
N GLY A 192 29.30 -16.19 25.90
CA GLY A 192 28.78 -15.13 26.77
C GLY A 192 27.28 -15.05 26.58
N GLU A 193 26.51 -15.19 27.66
CA GLU A 193 25.07 -14.92 27.64
C GLU A 193 24.85 -13.47 27.17
N LEU A 194 24.12 -13.28 26.07
CA LEU A 194 23.67 -11.95 25.66
C LEU A 194 22.88 -11.34 26.82
N PRO A 195 23.00 -10.02 27.07
CA PRO A 195 22.12 -9.35 28.03
C PRO A 195 20.66 -9.59 27.65
N ILE A 196 19.94 -10.20 28.59
CA ILE A 196 18.52 -10.50 28.44
C ILE A 196 17.73 -9.20 28.67
N THR A 197 16.88 -8.84 27.70
CA THR A 197 15.90 -7.76 27.84
C THR A 197 14.49 -8.31 27.66
N THR A 198 13.50 -7.66 28.26
CA THR A 198 12.10 -8.06 28.15
C THR A 198 11.31 -6.86 27.63
N PRO A 199 10.62 -6.97 26.48
CA PRO A 199 9.79 -5.90 25.95
C PRO A 199 8.62 -5.65 26.90
N GLU A 200 8.25 -4.37 27.02
CA GLU A 200 7.05 -3.95 27.72
C GLU A 200 5.88 -3.97 26.74
N ALA A 201 4.71 -4.39 27.20
CA ALA A 201 3.53 -4.46 26.34
C ALA A 201 3.08 -3.03 25.95
N PRO A 202 2.80 -2.75 24.67
CA PRO A 202 2.20 -1.48 24.26
C PRO A 202 0.78 -1.37 24.83
N VAL A 203 0.33 -0.13 25.04
CA VAL A 203 -1.01 0.16 25.58
C VAL A 203 -1.93 0.54 24.42
N TRP A 204 -3.07 -0.14 24.30
CA TRP A 204 -4.09 0.18 23.29
C TRP A 204 -4.98 1.32 23.80
N HIS A 205 -5.12 2.36 22.98
CA HIS A 205 -6.02 3.49 23.23
C HIS A 205 -7.19 3.43 22.26
N GLU A 206 -8.38 3.21 22.83
CA GLU A 206 -9.64 3.33 22.09
C GLU A 206 -10.04 4.81 22.03
N VAL A 207 -10.10 5.36 20.82
CA VAL A 207 -10.57 6.72 20.58
C VAL A 207 -11.92 6.61 19.90
N CYS A 208 -12.96 7.15 20.51
CA CYS A 208 -14.29 7.02 19.91
C CYS A 208 -14.35 7.73 18.55
N GLY A 209 -15.01 7.13 17.58
CA GLY A 209 -15.13 7.67 16.22
C GLY A 209 -15.55 6.60 15.22
N LEU A 210 -16.21 6.99 14.13
CA LEU A 210 -16.47 6.09 12.98
C LEU A 210 -15.28 6.06 12.01
N THR A 211 -14.12 6.50 12.48
CA THR A 211 -12.87 6.62 11.72
C THR A 211 -11.85 5.70 12.38
N PHE A 212 -10.87 5.21 11.61
CA PHE A 212 -9.77 4.40 12.16
C PHE A 212 -8.81 5.28 13.00
N ASN A 213 -9.18 5.60 14.23
CA ASN A 213 -8.45 6.50 15.12
C ASN A 213 -7.95 5.85 16.41
N ASP A 214 -8.25 4.57 16.64
CA ASP A 214 -7.60 3.80 17.70
C ASP A 214 -6.10 3.64 17.42
N TYR A 215 -5.27 3.64 18.46
CA TYR A 215 -3.82 3.55 18.31
C TYR A 215 -3.12 2.84 19.47
N TRP A 216 -1.88 2.43 19.23
CA TRP A 216 -0.98 1.89 20.25
C TRP A 216 -0.07 2.98 20.79
N GLU A 217 0.01 3.12 22.12
CA GLU A 217 1.11 3.81 22.79
C GLU A 217 2.26 2.81 23.00
N ILE A 218 3.39 3.09 22.34
CA ILE A 218 4.55 2.19 22.28
C ILE A 218 5.59 2.63 23.31
N PRO A 219 6.04 1.76 24.23
CA PRO A 219 7.02 2.11 25.25
C PRO A 219 8.45 2.17 24.68
N GLU A 220 9.32 2.94 25.34
CA GLU A 220 10.76 2.95 25.07
C GLU A 220 11.48 2.02 26.04
N VAL A 221 11.98 0.88 25.54
CA VAL A 221 12.69 -0.12 26.35
C VAL A 221 14.11 -0.30 25.79
N ALA A 222 15.11 -0.18 26.66
CA ALA A 222 16.50 -0.37 26.26
C ALA A 222 16.73 -1.80 25.70
N GLY A 223 17.36 -1.89 24.53
CA GLY A 223 17.60 -3.17 23.87
C GLY A 223 16.42 -3.68 23.03
N VAL A 224 15.36 -2.89 22.85
CA VAL A 224 14.15 -3.27 22.12
C VAL A 224 13.80 -2.24 21.05
N GLU A 225 13.52 -2.71 19.85
CA GLU A 225 12.94 -1.92 18.77
C GLU A 225 11.51 -2.41 18.50
N TYR A 226 10.55 -1.48 18.42
CA TYR A 226 9.16 -1.78 18.08
C TYR A 226 8.85 -1.36 16.64
N SER A 227 8.08 -2.18 15.95
CA SER A 227 7.55 -1.87 14.62
C SER A 227 6.04 -2.04 14.60
N GLN A 228 5.35 -1.26 13.76
CA GLN A 228 3.90 -1.28 13.64
C GLN A 228 3.51 -1.56 12.18
N THR A 229 2.53 -2.45 11.98
CA THR A 229 1.99 -2.81 10.66
C THR A 229 0.48 -2.79 10.71
N THR A 230 -0.15 -2.22 9.68
CA THR A 230 -1.60 -2.32 9.47
C THR A 230 -1.89 -3.50 8.54
N ASN A 231 -2.70 -4.44 9.00
CA ASN A 231 -3.06 -5.65 8.26
C ASN A 231 -4.19 -5.36 7.25
N GLU A 232 -4.38 -6.25 6.27
CA GLU A 232 -5.43 -6.11 5.25
C GLU A 232 -6.85 -6.03 5.84
N ASP A 233 -7.05 -6.63 7.01
CA ASP A 233 -8.34 -6.60 7.70
C ASP A 233 -8.56 -5.32 8.53
N GLY A 234 -7.59 -4.38 8.51
CA GLY A 234 -7.62 -3.13 9.26
C GLY A 234 -7.12 -3.23 10.69
N SER A 235 -6.74 -4.41 11.19
CA SER A 235 -6.08 -4.52 12.49
C SER A 235 -4.67 -3.95 12.47
N ILE A 236 -4.17 -3.56 13.64
CA ILE A 236 -2.84 -2.98 13.82
C ILE A 236 -2.03 -3.91 14.72
N THR A 237 -0.93 -4.42 14.17
CA THR A 237 0.02 -5.28 14.88
C THR A 237 1.26 -4.48 15.26
N VAL A 238 1.65 -4.53 16.54
CA VAL A 238 2.94 -4.06 17.04
C VAL A 238 3.82 -5.27 17.31
N THR A 239 5.07 -5.24 16.84
CA THR A 239 6.05 -6.30 17.02
C THR A 239 7.33 -5.74 17.64
N ALA A 240 7.75 -6.30 18.78
CA ALA A 240 9.02 -6.01 19.44
C ALA A 240 10.13 -6.94 18.91
N THR A 241 11.31 -6.38 18.66
CA THR A 241 12.51 -7.11 18.22
C THR A 241 13.68 -6.69 19.11
N PRO A 242 14.52 -7.62 19.61
CA PRO A 242 15.70 -7.22 20.36
C PRO A 242 16.67 -6.49 19.42
N THR A 243 17.23 -5.37 19.86
CA THR A 243 18.29 -4.70 19.11
C THR A 243 19.57 -5.54 19.16
N GLU A 244 20.52 -5.23 18.28
CA GLU A 244 21.82 -5.90 18.24
C GLU A 244 22.48 -6.00 19.64
N GLY A 245 22.97 -7.19 19.97
CA GLY A 245 23.60 -7.47 21.26
C GLY A 245 22.65 -7.79 22.42
N PHE A 246 21.33 -7.82 22.20
CA PHE A 246 20.33 -8.26 23.20
C PHE A 246 19.62 -9.54 22.76
N ALA A 247 19.05 -10.25 23.73
CA ALA A 247 18.15 -11.37 23.48
C ALA A 247 16.90 -11.27 24.35
N PHE A 248 15.79 -11.81 23.86
CA PHE A 248 14.59 -12.03 24.65
C PHE A 248 14.63 -13.41 25.32
N PRO A 249 14.04 -13.58 26.51
CA PRO A 249 13.71 -14.90 27.04
C PRO A 249 12.86 -15.73 26.07
N GLU A 250 12.97 -17.06 26.09
CA GLU A 250 12.26 -17.96 25.15
C GLU A 250 10.73 -17.80 25.16
N ASP A 251 10.13 -17.44 26.31
CA ASP A 251 8.68 -17.29 26.48
C ASP A 251 8.18 -15.85 26.39
N THR A 252 8.97 -14.98 25.74
CA THR A 252 8.63 -13.55 25.63
C THR A 252 7.51 -13.31 24.63
N ILE A 253 6.50 -12.56 25.03
CA ILE A 253 5.47 -12.06 24.11
C ILE A 253 6.07 -10.89 23.32
N THR A 254 6.12 -11.03 22.00
CA THR A 254 6.75 -10.05 21.10
C THR A 254 5.78 -9.42 20.11
N SER A 255 4.51 -9.82 20.11
CA SER A 255 3.53 -9.33 19.16
C SER A 255 2.17 -9.11 19.81
N TRP A 256 1.60 -7.94 19.56
CA TRP A 256 0.28 -7.53 20.03
C TRP A 256 -0.54 -7.04 18.85
N THR A 257 -1.75 -7.57 18.68
CA THR A 257 -2.65 -7.19 17.59
C THR A 257 -3.99 -6.80 18.16
N MET A 258 -4.43 -5.59 17.80
CA MET A 258 -5.75 -5.08 18.12
C MET A 258 -6.39 -4.56 16.86
N LYS A 259 -7.71 -4.60 16.82
CA LYS A 259 -8.49 -4.10 15.70
C LYS A 259 -9.34 -2.96 16.21
N ASP A 260 -9.35 -1.88 15.45
CA ASP A 260 -10.23 -0.76 15.73
C ASP A 260 -11.67 -1.28 15.84
N SER A 261 -12.28 -1.00 16.97
CA SER A 261 -13.61 -1.50 17.30
C SER A 261 -14.71 -0.79 16.47
N LEU A 262 -14.35 0.28 15.77
CA LEU A 262 -15.24 1.25 15.13
C LEU A 262 -16.39 1.62 16.06
N THR A 263 -16.08 1.73 17.35
CA THR A 263 -17.07 2.02 18.37
C THR A 263 -17.61 3.41 18.08
N ALA A 264 -18.82 3.43 17.52
CA ALA A 264 -19.59 4.64 17.38
C ALA A 264 -19.55 5.33 18.74
N CYS A 265 -19.04 6.58 18.78
CA CYS A 265 -19.17 7.40 19.97
C CYS A 265 -20.65 7.32 20.35
N SER A 266 -20.95 6.63 21.45
CA SER A 266 -22.32 6.44 21.91
C SER A 266 -22.80 7.78 22.38
N SER A 267 -23.20 8.68 21.45
CA SER A 267 -23.51 10.10 21.63
C SER A 267 -23.10 10.56 23.02
N GLY A 268 -21.78 10.62 23.24
CA GLY A 268 -21.21 10.68 24.58
C GLY A 268 -21.92 11.81 25.27
N GLY A 269 -22.77 11.49 26.25
CA GLY A 269 -23.63 12.47 26.89
C GLY A 269 -22.71 13.59 27.31
N VAL A 270 -22.85 14.76 26.68
CA VAL A 270 -21.94 15.87 26.89
C VAL A 270 -21.95 16.14 28.38
N THR A 271 -20.87 15.80 29.08
CA THR A 271 -20.84 15.94 30.53
C THR A 271 -21.03 17.43 30.81
N PRO A 272 -22.12 17.81 31.50
CA PRO A 272 -22.44 19.22 31.67
C PRO A 272 -21.27 19.94 32.32
N PRO A 273 -20.84 21.09 31.78
CA PRO A 273 -19.83 21.89 32.46
C PRO A 273 -20.40 22.39 33.79
N THR A 274 -19.52 22.61 34.77
CA THR A 274 -19.94 23.29 36.00
C THR A 274 -19.88 24.79 35.73
N LEU A 275 -21.04 25.46 35.77
CA LEU A 275 -21.18 26.89 35.55
C LEU A 275 -21.57 27.60 36.86
N THR A 276 -20.82 28.62 37.21
CA THR A 276 -21.17 29.59 38.26
C THR A 276 -21.44 30.95 37.64
N VAL A 277 -22.54 31.58 38.04
CA VAL A 277 -22.93 32.94 37.60
C VAL A 277 -22.83 33.86 38.79
N ASP A 278 -22.00 34.90 38.69
CA ASP A 278 -21.95 36.00 39.65
C ASP A 278 -22.65 37.22 39.03
N THR A 279 -23.62 37.77 39.76
CA THR A 279 -24.42 38.90 39.31
C THR A 279 -24.83 39.79 40.48
N ALA A 280 -24.76 41.10 40.26
CA ALA A 280 -25.17 42.11 41.22
C ALA A 280 -25.81 43.31 40.51
N CYS A 281 -26.57 44.09 41.26
CA CYS A 281 -27.26 45.26 40.72
C CYS A 281 -26.27 46.30 40.21
N ALA A 282 -26.47 46.76 38.98
CA ALA A 282 -25.59 47.72 38.28
C ALA A 282 -24.12 47.26 38.13
N ALA A 283 -23.86 45.95 38.23
CA ALA A 283 -22.56 45.34 37.95
C ALA A 283 -22.66 44.42 36.72
N ASP A 284 -21.52 44.10 36.13
CA ASP A 284 -21.45 43.10 35.07
C ASP A 284 -21.85 41.73 35.62
N MET A 285 -22.50 40.92 34.78
CA MET A 285 -22.73 39.51 35.08
C MET A 285 -21.53 38.72 34.56
N THR A 286 -20.90 37.93 35.42
CA THR A 286 -19.75 37.09 35.04
C THR A 286 -20.12 35.61 35.10
N LEU A 287 -19.65 34.86 34.11
CA LEU A 287 -19.80 33.42 34.00
C LEU A 287 -18.41 32.82 34.20
N ALA A 288 -18.27 31.91 35.16
CA ALA A 288 -17.10 31.07 35.30
C ALA A 288 -17.50 29.62 35.08
N VAL A 289 -16.91 29.02 34.05
CA VAL A 289 -17.20 27.67 33.58
C VAL A 289 -15.97 26.80 33.83
N THR A 290 -16.19 25.56 34.26
CA THR A 290 -15.14 24.55 34.37
C THR A 290 -15.57 23.26 33.68
N TYR A 291 -14.64 22.66 32.94
CA TYR A 291 -14.86 21.42 32.20
C TYR A 291 -14.23 20.23 32.94
N PRO A 292 -14.86 19.05 32.93
CA PRO A 292 -14.26 17.84 33.51
C PRO A 292 -13.08 17.32 32.67
N SER A 293 -13.00 17.72 31.40
CA SER A 293 -11.95 17.37 30.44
C SER A 293 -11.86 18.45 29.36
N THR A 294 -10.73 18.53 28.65
CA THR A 294 -10.55 19.50 27.57
C THR A 294 -11.62 19.32 26.49
N PRO A 295 -12.45 20.35 26.20
CA PRO A 295 -13.48 20.25 25.17
C PRO A 295 -12.86 19.98 23.80
N LEU A 296 -13.38 18.99 23.08
CA LEU A 296 -12.96 18.70 21.71
C LEU A 296 -13.53 19.69 20.69
N THR A 297 -14.61 20.39 21.05
CA THR A 297 -15.27 21.40 20.24
C THR A 297 -15.62 22.62 21.09
N ALA A 298 -15.74 23.78 20.44
CA ALA A 298 -16.09 25.04 21.09
C ALA A 298 -17.46 24.95 21.79
N TRP A 299 -17.54 25.53 22.98
CA TRP A 299 -18.79 25.72 23.71
C TRP A 299 -19.37 27.10 23.45
N SER A 300 -20.69 27.21 23.49
CA SER A 300 -21.37 28.51 23.56
C SER A 300 -22.41 28.54 24.68
N PHE A 301 -22.54 29.69 25.33
CA PHE A 301 -23.39 29.92 26.48
C PHE A 301 -24.41 31.00 26.13
N THR A 302 -25.67 30.62 26.01
CA THR A 302 -26.77 31.54 25.69
C THR A 302 -27.39 32.04 26.99
N VAL A 303 -27.24 33.33 27.25
CA VAL A 303 -27.79 34.00 28.43
C VAL A 303 -29.18 34.51 28.08
N ILE A 304 -30.17 34.03 28.83
CA ILE A 304 -31.59 34.35 28.68
C ILE A 304 -32.00 35.14 29.91
N VAL A 305 -32.62 36.31 29.72
CA VAL A 305 -33.14 37.17 30.78
C VAL A 305 -34.62 37.41 30.55
N ASP A 306 -35.44 37.13 31.58
CA ASP A 306 -36.90 37.21 31.53
C ASP A 306 -37.53 36.50 30.31
N GLY A 307 -36.94 35.37 29.92
CA GLY A 307 -37.41 34.53 28.81
C GLY A 307 -36.97 34.99 27.42
N ALA A 308 -36.19 36.07 27.30
CA ALA A 308 -35.62 36.54 26.03
C ALA A 308 -34.11 36.29 25.98
N VAL A 309 -33.60 35.85 24.82
CA VAL A 309 -32.15 35.73 24.59
C VAL A 309 -31.53 37.12 24.65
N LEU A 310 -30.62 37.32 25.60
CA LEU A 310 -29.88 38.56 25.75
C LEU A 310 -28.59 38.54 24.93
N THR A 311 -27.79 37.49 25.06
CA THR A 311 -26.51 37.33 24.34
C THR A 311 -26.07 35.87 24.29
N THR A 312 -25.12 35.56 23.40
CA THR A 312 -24.42 34.28 23.34
C THR A 312 -22.92 34.53 23.46
N LEU A 313 -22.29 33.85 24.40
CA LEU A 313 -20.85 33.92 24.66
C LEU A 313 -20.19 32.63 24.16
N THR A 314 -19.11 32.73 23.40
CA THR A 314 -18.42 31.56 22.82
C THR A 314 -17.06 31.37 23.49
N ASP A 315 -16.76 30.14 23.89
CA ASP A 315 -15.44 29.69 24.31
C ASP A 315 -14.63 29.26 23.08
N ASP A 316 -13.54 29.97 22.81
CA ASP A 316 -12.64 29.70 21.69
C ASP A 316 -11.61 28.61 22.00
N GLY A 317 -11.62 28.05 23.21
CA GLY A 317 -10.67 27.04 23.66
C GLY A 317 -9.31 27.60 24.07
N SER A 318 -9.21 28.92 24.29
CA SER A 318 -7.97 29.55 24.79
C SER A 318 -7.57 29.06 26.18
N GLU A 319 -8.53 28.60 26.98
CA GLU A 319 -8.32 28.00 28.30
C GLU A 319 -8.77 26.52 28.27
N PRO A 320 -7.86 25.54 28.33
CA PRO A 320 -8.20 24.12 28.07
C PRO A 320 -9.27 23.52 28.99
N LEU A 321 -9.47 24.05 30.19
CA LEU A 321 -10.36 23.47 31.22
C LEU A 321 -11.29 24.49 31.89
N ALA A 322 -11.29 25.73 31.42
CA ALA A 322 -12.08 26.80 31.99
C ALA A 322 -12.56 27.77 30.91
N TYR A 323 -13.60 28.54 31.23
CA TYR A 323 -14.02 29.67 30.42
C TYR A 323 -14.56 30.79 31.31
N HIS A 324 -14.19 32.02 30.99
CA HIS A 324 -14.67 33.22 31.66
C HIS A 324 -15.37 34.14 30.66
N GLY A 325 -16.68 34.35 30.87
CA GLY A 325 -17.51 35.22 30.06
C GLY A 325 -18.10 36.37 30.85
N THR A 326 -18.32 37.53 30.21
CA THR A 326 -18.90 38.71 30.86
C THR A 326 -20.02 39.31 30.03
N VAL A 327 -21.17 39.57 30.67
CA VAL A 327 -22.27 40.37 30.11
C VAL A 327 -22.24 41.76 30.76
N PRO A 328 -22.03 42.84 29.98
CA PRO A 328 -21.93 44.18 30.52
C PRO A 328 -23.20 44.62 31.26
N ALA A 329 -23.05 45.34 32.37
CA ALA A 329 -24.15 45.88 33.18
C ALA A 329 -25.14 46.72 32.35
N SER A 330 -24.65 47.41 31.32
CA SER A 330 -25.46 48.23 30.41
C SER A 330 -26.41 47.42 29.53
N SER A 331 -26.19 46.11 29.39
CA SER A 331 -27.05 45.20 28.62
C SER A 331 -28.09 44.52 29.51
N LEU A 332 -27.95 44.61 30.83
CA LEU A 332 -28.87 43.99 31.79
C LEU A 332 -30.07 44.90 32.08
N PRO A 333 -31.27 44.34 32.35
CA PRO A 333 -32.41 45.14 32.76
C PRO A 333 -32.14 45.93 34.03
N THR A 334 -32.77 47.09 34.13
CA THR A 334 -32.83 47.83 35.41
C THR A 334 -33.94 47.23 36.29
N GLY A 335 -33.64 47.00 37.56
CA GLY A 335 -34.60 46.41 38.50
C GLY A 335 -34.43 44.90 38.67
N SER A 336 -35.51 44.23 39.07
CA SER A 336 -35.49 42.79 39.34
C SER A 336 -35.71 41.98 38.07
N TYR A 337 -34.91 40.94 37.85
CA TYR A 337 -35.01 40.06 36.68
C TYR A 337 -34.66 38.62 37.01
N SER A 338 -35.12 37.70 36.17
CA SER A 338 -34.75 36.28 36.19
C SER A 338 -33.78 35.96 35.07
N TYR A 339 -32.88 35.01 35.27
CA TYR A 339 -31.95 34.55 34.23
C TYR A 339 -31.86 33.03 34.16
N SER A 340 -31.55 32.54 32.96
CA SER A 340 -31.08 31.17 32.70
C SER A 340 -29.93 31.20 31.71
N VAL A 341 -29.04 30.22 31.81
CA VAL A 341 -27.95 30.01 30.85
C VAL A 341 -28.10 28.63 30.25
N ASP A 342 -28.15 28.56 28.93
CA ASP A 342 -28.12 27.32 28.16
C ASP A 342 -26.70 27.11 27.62
N ALA A 343 -26.17 25.90 27.66
CA ALA A 343 -24.85 25.57 27.13
C ALA A 343 -24.98 24.69 25.88
N VAL A 344 -24.28 25.04 24.81
CA VAL A 344 -24.33 24.35 23.52
C VAL A 344 -22.94 23.87 23.14
N ASN A 345 -22.83 22.58 22.80
CA ASN A 345 -21.61 21.95 22.28
C ASN A 345 -21.95 21.17 21.01
N GLY A 346 -21.55 21.71 19.85
CA GLY A 346 -21.98 21.19 18.55
C GLY A 346 -23.51 21.22 18.40
N GLU A 347 -24.11 20.05 18.19
CA GLU A 347 -25.58 19.90 18.07
C GLU A 347 -26.29 19.70 19.42
N THR A 348 -25.54 19.52 20.51
CA THR A 348 -26.12 19.26 21.83
C THR A 348 -26.43 20.58 22.54
N THR A 349 -27.66 20.73 23.01
CA THR A 349 -28.08 21.84 23.87
C THR A 349 -28.44 21.34 25.26
N LEU A 350 -27.77 21.88 26.27
CA LEU A 350 -28.05 21.68 27.69
C LEU A 350 -28.79 22.92 28.20
N ALA A 351 -30.11 22.83 28.30
CA ALA A 351 -30.93 23.95 28.77
C ALA A 351 -30.80 24.13 30.29
N GLY A 352 -30.71 25.39 30.74
CA GLY A 352 -30.75 25.76 32.15
C GLY A 352 -29.59 25.24 32.99
N VAL A 353 -28.37 25.19 32.43
CA VAL A 353 -27.15 24.79 33.18
C VAL A 353 -26.85 25.71 34.36
N ALA A 354 -27.35 26.95 34.34
CA ALA A 354 -27.48 27.80 35.51
C ALA A 354 -28.79 28.59 35.43
N THR A 355 -29.43 28.85 36.57
CA THR A 355 -30.63 29.69 36.67
C THR A 355 -30.59 30.51 37.96
N GLY A 356 -31.21 31.68 37.97
CA GLY A 356 -31.30 32.51 39.16
C GLY A 356 -32.26 33.69 39.01
N GLN A 357 -32.42 34.44 40.10
CA GLN A 357 -33.16 35.71 40.12
C GLN A 357 -32.33 36.77 40.83
N LEU A 358 -32.25 37.95 40.25
CA LEU A 358 -31.68 39.13 40.90
C LEU A 358 -32.81 40.07 41.27
N THR A 359 -32.91 40.42 42.55
CA THR A 359 -33.81 41.46 43.02
C THR A 359 -33.00 42.71 43.30
N CYS A 360 -33.14 43.72 42.44
CA CYS A 360 -32.61 45.04 42.73
C CYS A 360 -33.68 45.84 43.45
N GLU A 361 -33.51 46.01 44.75
CA GLU A 361 -34.26 47.03 45.47
C GLU A 361 -33.98 48.37 44.80
N GLY A 362 -35.06 49.00 44.30
CA GLY A 362 -34.97 50.23 43.52
C GLY A 362 -34.03 51.19 44.21
N SER A 363 -33.01 51.62 43.47
CA SER A 363 -32.03 52.62 43.90
C SER A 363 -32.77 53.70 44.69
N GLN A 364 -32.62 53.68 46.01
CA GLN A 364 -32.96 54.86 46.79
C GLN A 364 -32.03 55.93 46.25
N GLU A 365 -32.64 56.94 45.63
CA GLU A 365 -31.99 58.13 45.13
C GLU A 365 -30.97 58.60 46.18
N PRO A 366 -29.65 58.54 45.90
CA PRO A 366 -28.66 58.87 46.90
C PRO A 366 -28.76 60.35 47.22
N THR A 367 -29.26 60.69 48.41
CA THR A 367 -29.05 62.01 49.00
C THR A 367 -27.54 62.27 49.04
N SER A 368 -27.11 63.21 48.20
CA SER A 368 -25.75 63.73 48.10
C SER A 368 -25.15 63.98 49.49
N GLN A 369 -24.14 63.19 49.85
CA GLN A 369 -23.20 63.55 50.91
C GLN A 369 -21.78 63.34 50.39
N ALA A 370 -21.08 64.45 50.24
CA ALA A 370 -19.73 64.53 49.71
C ALA A 370 -18.73 63.80 50.60
N ALA A 371 -17.89 62.96 49.99
CA ALA A 371 -16.69 62.41 50.61
C ALA A 371 -15.48 62.56 49.68
N THR A 372 -14.40 62.98 50.31
CA THR A 372 -13.11 63.48 49.84
C THR A 372 -12.25 62.39 49.17
N PRO A 373 -11.41 62.71 48.16
CA PRO A 373 -10.55 61.73 47.50
C PRO A 373 -9.34 61.36 48.36
N THR A 374 -9.01 60.07 48.45
CA THR A 374 -7.70 59.61 48.94
C THR A 374 -7.01 58.79 47.86
N THR A 375 -5.85 59.28 47.47
CA THR A 375 -4.93 58.75 46.46
C THR A 375 -4.12 57.58 47.03
N SER A 376 -4.06 56.45 46.31
CA SER A 376 -3.07 55.38 46.57
C SER A 376 -2.30 55.03 45.30
N THR A 377 -0.97 55.09 45.44
CA THR A 377 0.12 54.92 44.46
C THR A 377 0.37 53.44 44.11
N PRO A 378 0.76 53.09 42.87
CA PRO A 378 1.15 51.73 42.50
C PRO A 378 2.62 51.42 42.81
N THR A 379 2.89 50.21 43.31
CA THR A 379 4.26 49.66 43.47
C THR A 379 4.49 48.59 42.41
N ALA A 380 5.37 48.89 41.46
CA ALA A 380 5.92 47.92 40.51
C ALA A 380 7.00 47.06 41.19
N THR A 381 7.05 45.77 40.88
CA THR A 381 8.18 44.89 41.24
C THR A 381 8.55 44.05 40.02
N SER A 382 9.79 44.25 39.55
CA SER A 382 10.46 43.50 38.48
C SER A 382 11.54 42.60 39.08
N SER A 383 11.73 41.38 38.56
CA SER A 383 12.94 40.56 38.78
C SER A 383 12.99 39.32 37.86
N PRO A 384 14.17 38.68 37.66
CA PRO A 384 14.74 38.54 36.32
C PRO A 384 14.95 37.10 35.79
N THR A 385 15.28 37.07 34.50
CA THR A 385 15.84 36.02 33.64
C THR A 385 17.07 35.30 34.20
N SER A 386 17.16 33.97 33.99
CA SER A 386 18.43 33.31 33.59
C SER A 386 18.18 31.96 32.90
N THR A 387 18.94 31.75 31.82
CA THR A 387 19.00 30.56 30.95
C THR A 387 20.30 29.79 31.24
N PRO A 388 20.32 28.45 31.25
CA PRO A 388 21.56 27.69 31.14
C PRO A 388 21.78 27.14 29.72
N GLU A 389 22.98 27.41 29.21
CA GLU A 389 23.55 26.93 27.94
C GLU A 389 24.31 25.62 28.19
N ALA A 390 24.07 24.59 27.38
CA ALA A 390 24.71 23.28 27.48
C ALA A 390 25.85 23.14 26.45
N THR A 391 27.06 22.81 26.93
CA THR A 391 28.25 22.61 26.11
C THR A 391 28.46 21.13 25.81
N THR A 392 28.45 20.72 24.54
CA THR A 392 28.78 19.35 24.10
C THR A 392 30.24 19.27 23.64
N LYS A 393 30.97 18.26 24.11
CA LYS A 393 32.37 17.98 23.78
C LYS A 393 32.42 16.80 22.79
N VAL A 394 32.98 17.03 21.60
CA VAL A 394 33.15 15.99 20.55
C VAL A 394 34.50 15.29 20.75
N LEU A 395 34.49 13.96 20.76
CA LEU A 395 35.68 13.10 20.69
C LEU A 395 35.81 12.54 19.26
N SER A 396 36.96 12.78 18.66
CA SER A 396 37.35 12.34 17.31
C SER A 396 37.82 10.89 17.29
N ALA A 397 37.29 10.07 16.38
CA ALA A 397 37.76 8.73 16.08
C ALA A 397 38.97 8.74 15.12
N GLY A 398 39.96 7.88 15.39
CA GLY A 398 41.11 7.65 14.53
C GLY A 398 40.86 6.56 13.47
N PRO A 399 41.64 6.51 12.38
CA PRO A 399 41.38 5.62 11.24
C PRO A 399 41.82 4.17 11.50
N ALA A 400 40.99 3.22 11.05
CA ALA A 400 41.30 1.79 11.03
C ALA A 400 42.06 1.40 9.74
N SER A 401 43.09 0.58 9.89
CA SER A 401 43.88 0.02 8.78
C SER A 401 43.19 -1.20 8.17
N ALA A 402 43.09 -1.22 6.83
CA ALA A 402 42.61 -2.36 6.05
C ALA A 402 43.73 -3.41 5.86
N VAL A 403 43.42 -4.69 6.08
CA VAL A 403 44.26 -5.84 5.73
C VAL A 403 43.65 -6.50 4.50
N ALA A 404 44.40 -6.52 3.39
CA ALA A 404 44.00 -7.19 2.16
C ALA A 404 44.47 -8.66 2.19
N GLY A 405 43.52 -9.59 2.12
CA GLY A 405 43.78 -11.02 1.90
C GLY A 405 43.25 -11.45 0.54
N THR A 406 44.14 -11.91 -0.35
CA THR A 406 43.81 -12.46 -1.67
C THR A 406 43.45 -13.94 -1.54
N PRO A 407 42.28 -14.42 -2.00
CA PRO A 407 42.03 -15.85 -2.10
C PRO A 407 42.66 -16.42 -3.38
N SER A 408 43.38 -17.54 -3.26
CA SER A 408 43.83 -18.35 -4.41
C SER A 408 42.74 -19.34 -4.79
N TYR A 409 42.50 -19.47 -6.09
CA TYR A 409 41.62 -20.49 -6.68
C TYR A 409 42.50 -21.62 -7.21
N THR A 410 42.35 -22.84 -6.68
CA THR A 410 42.86 -24.06 -7.32
C THR A 410 41.72 -24.71 -8.08
N GLY A 411 41.86 -24.77 -9.40
CA GLY A 411 41.02 -25.59 -10.27
C GLY A 411 41.36 -27.07 -10.20
#